data_AF-A0A1L0D5G6-F1
#
_entry.id   AF-A0A1L0D5G6-F1
#
_cell.length_a   1.000
_cell.length_b   1.000
_cell.length_c   1.000
_cell.angle_alpha   90.00
_cell.angle_beta   90.00
_cell.angle_gamma   90.00
#
_symmetry.space_group_name_H-M   'P 1'
#
loop_
_entity.id
_entity.type
_entity.pdbx_description
1 polymer ?
#
loop_
_entity_poly.entity_id
_entity_poly.type
_entity_poly.pdbx_seq_one_letter_code
_entity_poly.pdbx_strand_id
1 'polypeptide(L)'
;MATTSDALIAVADEILARVDHLSAVQISKKGRKYKFVNNNFQRVREEDKHLIVYPEDLDKNLSTVLAYEILRNISEDIFETHTDLCLSIVGAARELEVNGWYEEENSLVINYRVLKANFNDTNRETALLFAQKVTPEHLHRAYILLYCAKLNFFHTDHHIGTKLEGAHVRQYVEEFYGEEALELHMVLVALKSFVHWANIKGLLYKLEVPNIDLDNDAIQKFSTFPDPPEELLSHVYDRYPSGTSKYSLMRKAMDILADFDYSKLVPYPQGEEFDMKWLFDLCHNIESDPVRYHLRSVAKRLSKDPVNLQDLANQHAKSAKCLLSYISLVLNVFHDSGGEFLLQNSKIPNFSDDLIGQWPDLYENLVKISNKIDEYEEKSWDSDDIVSRLFDGSRNVYDEVSKMRDLYAEDYE
;
A
#
# COMPACT_ATOMS: atom_id res chain seq x y z
N MET A 1 31.42 -2.47 52.55
CA MET A 1 31.77 -3.20 51.32
C MET A 1 30.55 -3.09 50.41
N ALA A 2 30.63 -2.32 49.33
CA ALA A 2 29.56 -2.27 48.34
C ALA A 2 29.51 -3.62 47.63
N THR A 3 28.34 -4.23 47.53
CA THR A 3 28.17 -5.48 46.80
C THR A 3 28.17 -5.20 45.30
N THR A 4 28.46 -6.21 44.49
CA THR A 4 28.42 -6.11 43.02
C THR A 4 27.05 -5.66 42.50
N SER A 5 25.99 -5.93 43.26
CA SER A 5 24.62 -5.46 43.00
C SER A 5 24.49 -3.95 43.23
N ASP A 6 25.07 -3.42 44.31
CA ASP A 6 25.05 -1.99 44.60
C ASP A 6 25.85 -1.19 43.57
N ALA A 7 26.95 -1.78 43.06
CA ALA A 7 27.73 -1.20 41.97
C ALA A 7 26.95 -1.17 40.65
N LEU A 8 26.15 -2.20 40.35
CA LEU A 8 25.29 -2.25 39.17
C LEU A 8 24.13 -1.25 39.24
N ILE A 9 23.50 -1.13 40.42
CA ILE A 9 22.45 -0.14 40.67
C ILE A 9 23.03 1.27 40.56
N ALA A 10 24.20 1.53 41.16
CA ALA A 10 24.87 2.83 41.05
C ALA A 10 25.28 3.18 39.61
N VAL A 11 25.72 2.20 38.81
CA VAL A 11 26.02 2.42 37.39
C VAL A 11 24.73 2.63 36.58
N ALA A 12 23.64 1.93 36.89
CA ALA A 12 22.34 2.15 36.27
C ALA A 12 21.78 3.54 36.61
N ASP A 13 21.87 3.96 37.88
CA ASP A 13 21.50 5.29 38.36
C ASP A 13 22.40 6.38 37.77
N GLU A 14 23.70 6.13 37.60
CA GLU A 14 24.63 7.06 36.93
C GLU A 14 24.33 7.15 35.42
N ILE A 15 23.98 6.04 34.77
CA ILE A 15 23.53 6.03 33.37
C ILE A 15 22.20 6.79 33.26
N LEU A 16 21.23 6.56 34.15
CA LEU A 16 19.95 7.25 34.18
C LEU A 16 20.12 8.76 34.46
N ALA A 17 20.98 9.14 35.41
CA ALA A 17 21.31 10.54 35.70
C ALA A 17 22.10 11.20 34.55
N ARG A 18 22.93 10.45 33.82
CA ARG A 18 23.56 10.93 32.57
C ARG A 18 22.57 10.99 31.42
N VAL A 19 21.53 10.16 31.41
CA VAL A 19 20.43 10.18 30.43
C VAL A 19 19.51 11.39 30.69
N ASP A 20 19.24 11.74 31.95
CA ASP A 20 18.59 12.99 32.33
C ASP A 20 19.39 14.23 31.87
N HIS A 21 20.70 14.07 31.70
CA HIS A 21 21.60 15.08 31.14
C HIS A 21 21.99 14.85 29.66
N LEU A 22 21.48 13.80 29.00
CA LEU A 22 21.59 13.62 27.55
C LEU A 22 20.56 14.53 26.88
N SER A 23 20.83 15.83 26.96
CA SER A 23 20.24 16.87 26.10
C SER A 23 20.51 16.64 24.60
N ALA A 24 21.35 15.65 24.26
CA ALA A 24 21.52 15.17 22.90
C ALA A 24 20.42 14.16 22.54
N VAL A 25 19.30 14.69 22.04
CA VAL A 25 18.21 13.95 21.36
C VAL A 25 18.73 13.10 20.20
N GLN A 26 19.98 13.30 19.76
CA GLN A 26 20.53 12.79 18.52
C GLN A 26 21.90 12.15 18.72
N ILE A 27 22.08 10.93 18.20
CA ILE A 27 23.39 10.27 18.05
C ILE A 27 23.68 10.05 16.57
N SER A 28 24.91 10.32 16.14
CA SER A 28 25.38 10.01 14.79
C SER A 28 26.22 8.73 14.83
N LYS A 29 25.79 7.68 14.14
CA LYS A 29 26.52 6.41 14.04
C LYS A 29 26.69 6.02 12.57
N LYS A 30 27.94 5.91 12.12
CA LYS A 30 28.31 5.56 10.73
C LYS A 30 27.67 6.49 9.68
N GLY A 31 27.70 7.80 9.90
CA GLY A 31 27.10 8.80 9.00
C GLY A 31 25.56 8.80 8.99
N ARG A 32 24.90 8.07 9.90
CA ARG A 32 23.44 8.03 10.05
C ARG A 32 23.04 8.70 11.36
N LYS A 33 22.05 9.58 11.31
CA LYS A 33 21.45 10.25 12.46
C LYS A 33 20.41 9.32 13.11
N TYR A 34 20.41 9.22 14.43
CA TYR A 34 19.39 8.52 15.22
C TYR A 34 18.89 9.46 16.30
N LYS A 35 17.58 9.49 16.56
CA LYS A 35 17.00 10.24 17.68
C LYS A 35 16.45 9.31 18.76
N PHE A 36 16.47 9.74 20.01
CA PHE A 36 15.84 9.01 21.12
C PHE A 36 14.34 9.32 21.15
N VAL A 37 13.51 8.30 20.96
CA VAL A 37 12.06 8.38 20.74
C VAL A 37 11.41 7.16 21.40
N ASN A 38 10.33 7.34 22.17
CA ASN A 38 9.58 6.23 22.80
C ASN A 38 10.51 5.22 23.51
N ASN A 39 11.45 5.73 24.31
CA ASN A 39 12.47 4.95 25.03
C ASN A 39 13.44 4.13 24.15
N ASN A 40 13.56 4.43 22.84
CA ASN A 40 14.46 3.74 21.91
C ASN A 40 15.17 4.71 20.94
N PHE A 41 16.34 4.35 20.43
CA PHE A 41 17.00 5.13 19.37
C PHE A 41 16.51 4.70 17.98
N GLN A 42 15.83 5.61 17.28
CA GLN A 42 15.31 5.40 15.93
C GLN A 42 16.13 6.16 14.88
N ARG A 43 16.37 5.55 13.71
CA ARG A 43 17.13 6.19 12.62
C ARG A 43 16.29 7.31 11.99
N VAL A 44 16.79 8.54 12.02
CA VAL A 44 16.16 9.67 11.35
C VAL A 44 16.80 9.84 9.97
N ARG A 45 16.02 9.56 8.92
CA ARG A 45 16.49 9.71 7.53
C ARG A 45 16.26 11.13 7.00
N GLU A 46 15.20 11.79 7.45
CA GLU A 46 14.81 13.16 7.10
C GLU A 46 14.20 13.79 8.36
N GLU A 47 14.86 14.79 8.95
CA GLU A 47 14.43 15.43 10.20
C GLU A 47 13.11 16.22 10.02
N ASP A 48 12.77 16.55 8.79
CA ASP A 48 11.79 17.58 8.42
C ASP A 48 10.38 17.01 8.19
N LYS A 49 10.17 15.71 8.47
CA LYS A 49 8.90 15.00 8.17
C LYS A 49 8.15 14.45 9.37
N HIS A 50 8.75 14.43 10.57
CA HIS A 50 8.13 13.79 11.72
C HIS A 50 7.31 14.80 12.51
N LEU A 51 6.05 14.47 12.82
CA LEU A 51 5.25 15.25 13.74
C LEU A 51 5.74 15.02 15.18
N ILE A 52 5.89 16.09 15.95
CA ILE A 52 6.12 16.01 17.39
C ILE A 52 4.79 16.29 18.08
N VAL A 53 4.44 15.42 19.01
CA VAL A 53 3.22 15.52 19.82
C VAL A 53 3.58 15.52 21.30
N TYR A 54 2.80 16.24 22.12
CA TYR A 54 2.93 16.22 23.57
C TYR A 54 1.56 16.03 24.23
N PRO A 55 1.08 14.77 24.32
CA PRO A 55 -0.26 14.47 24.81
C PRO A 55 -0.47 14.82 26.29
N GLU A 56 0.61 15.03 27.07
CA GLU A 56 0.52 15.39 28.50
C GLU A 56 0.11 16.86 28.74
N ASP A 57 0.38 17.77 27.79
CA ASP A 57 0.03 19.19 27.91
C ASP A 57 -0.38 19.75 26.54
N LEU A 58 -1.66 19.54 26.22
CA LEU A 58 -2.28 19.99 24.96
C LEU A 58 -2.27 21.51 24.82
N ASP A 59 -2.09 22.30 25.87
CA ASP A 59 -2.04 23.77 25.79
C ASP A 59 -0.76 24.25 25.09
N LYS A 60 0.25 23.38 24.97
CA LYS A 60 1.47 23.70 24.22
C LYS A 60 1.25 23.79 22.72
N ASN A 61 0.24 23.11 22.18
CA ASN A 61 -0.07 23.06 20.75
C ASN A 61 1.16 22.70 19.89
N LEU A 62 1.96 21.71 20.33
CA LEU A 62 3.24 21.42 19.70
C LEU A 62 3.09 20.89 18.28
N SER A 63 2.10 20.03 18.05
CA SER A 63 1.85 19.48 16.72
C SER A 63 1.51 20.57 15.71
N THR A 64 0.69 21.55 16.12
CA THR A 64 0.32 22.72 15.31
C THR A 64 1.54 23.57 14.96
N VAL A 65 2.36 23.91 15.95
CA VAL A 65 3.56 24.75 15.73
C VAL A 65 4.54 24.04 14.81
N LEU A 66 4.78 22.75 15.02
CA LEU A 66 5.71 22.00 14.19
C LEU A 66 5.18 21.80 12.77
N ALA A 67 3.90 21.47 12.60
CA ALA A 67 3.31 21.32 11.26
C ALA A 67 3.47 22.63 10.46
N TYR A 68 3.26 23.77 11.10
CA TYR A 68 3.52 25.08 10.50
C TYR A 68 5.00 25.27 10.12
N GLU A 69 5.94 24.94 11.02
CA GLU A 69 7.38 25.06 10.72
C GLU A 69 7.83 24.11 9.59
N ILE A 70 7.30 22.88 9.55
CA ILE A 70 7.57 21.93 8.47
C ILE A 70 7.14 22.51 7.14
N LEU A 71 5.91 23.05 7.05
CA LEU A 71 5.39 23.65 5.82
C LEU A 71 6.22 24.88 5.40
N ARG A 72 6.58 25.75 6.34
CA ARG A 72 7.43 26.93 6.05
C ARG A 72 8.80 26.56 5.49
N ASN A 73 9.36 25.45 5.94
CA ASN A 73 10.66 24.99 5.46
C ASN A 73 10.59 24.36 4.05
N ILE A 74 9.39 24.05 3.53
CA ILE A 74 9.20 23.55 2.16
C ILE A 74 9.28 24.70 1.16
N SER A 75 8.51 25.77 1.36
CA SER A 75 8.73 27.06 0.70
C SER A 75 8.16 28.21 1.53
N GLU A 76 8.78 29.39 1.42
CA GLU A 76 8.39 30.57 2.20
C GLU A 76 7.00 31.11 1.82
N ASP A 77 6.60 30.94 0.56
CA ASP A 77 5.37 31.44 -0.04
C ASP A 77 4.21 30.43 -0.04
N ILE A 78 4.40 29.21 0.50
CA ILE A 78 3.36 28.16 0.49
C ILE A 78 2.09 28.59 1.23
N PHE A 79 2.22 29.42 2.27
CA PHE A 79 1.08 29.92 3.04
C PHE A 79 0.29 30.99 2.29
N GLU A 80 0.89 31.67 1.33
CA GLU A 80 0.24 32.68 0.48
C GLU A 80 -0.38 32.05 -0.76
N THR A 81 0.33 31.10 -1.38
CA THR A 81 -0.06 30.46 -2.64
C THR A 81 -1.00 29.27 -2.45
N HIS A 82 -0.87 28.54 -1.33
CA HIS A 82 -1.60 27.32 -1.02
C HIS A 82 -2.15 27.33 0.41
N THR A 83 -2.83 28.43 0.79
CA THR A 83 -3.33 28.64 2.15
C THR A 83 -4.23 27.51 2.63
N ASP A 84 -5.17 27.04 1.81
CA ASP A 84 -6.15 26.01 2.22
C ASP A 84 -5.49 24.64 2.48
N LEU A 85 -4.49 24.28 1.68
CA LEU A 85 -3.67 23.08 1.91
C LEU A 85 -2.95 23.17 3.25
N CYS A 86 -2.33 24.32 3.52
CA CYS A 86 -1.62 24.56 4.77
C CYS A 86 -2.56 24.53 5.98
N LEU A 87 -3.74 25.13 5.88
CA LEU A 87 -4.75 25.10 6.94
C LEU A 87 -5.26 23.68 7.19
N SER A 88 -5.46 22.88 6.13
CA SER A 88 -5.86 21.48 6.24
C SER A 88 -4.82 20.64 6.99
N ILE A 89 -3.54 20.76 6.63
CA ILE A 89 -2.43 20.04 7.27
C ILE A 89 -2.23 20.48 8.73
N VAL A 90 -2.19 21.79 8.99
CA VAL A 90 -1.99 22.34 10.36
C VAL A 90 -3.16 22.00 11.27
N GLY A 91 -4.40 22.10 10.75
CA GLY A 91 -5.61 21.71 11.48
C GLY A 91 -5.60 20.24 11.87
N ALA A 92 -5.34 19.36 10.89
CA ALA A 92 -5.27 17.92 11.16
C ALA A 92 -4.17 17.56 12.15
N ALA A 93 -3.00 18.21 12.11
CA ALA A 93 -1.92 17.95 13.08
C ALA A 93 -2.38 18.16 14.54
N ARG A 94 -3.22 19.17 14.79
CA ARG A 94 -3.82 19.40 16.11
C ARG A 94 -4.75 18.27 16.51
N GLU A 95 -5.66 17.91 15.62
CA GLU A 95 -6.67 16.86 15.88
C GLU A 95 -6.03 15.49 16.09
N LEU A 96 -4.95 15.17 15.36
CA LEU A 96 -4.17 13.95 15.57
C LEU A 96 -3.60 13.89 16.98
N GLU A 97 -3.03 14.99 17.49
CA GLU A 97 -2.48 15.08 18.86
C GLU A 97 -3.58 14.96 19.93
N VAL A 98 -4.66 15.74 19.79
CA VAL A 98 -5.76 15.82 20.78
C VAL A 98 -6.46 14.48 20.96
N ASN A 99 -6.74 13.79 19.85
CA ASN A 99 -7.51 12.55 19.88
C ASN A 99 -6.62 11.29 19.94
N GLY A 100 -5.29 11.44 19.90
CA GLY A 100 -4.35 10.32 19.89
C GLY A 100 -4.42 9.47 18.63
N TRP A 101 -4.75 10.07 17.48
CA TRP A 101 -4.83 9.40 16.16
C TRP A 101 -3.48 9.31 15.44
N TYR A 102 -2.39 9.73 16.11
CA TYR A 102 -1.06 9.72 15.53
C TYR A 102 -0.42 8.32 15.54
N GLU A 103 0.52 8.10 14.63
CA GLU A 103 1.32 6.88 14.58
C GLU A 103 2.45 6.97 15.62
N GLU A 104 2.45 6.16 16.68
CA GLU A 104 3.51 6.22 17.70
C GLU A 104 4.90 5.90 17.12
N GLU A 105 4.99 5.03 16.10
CA GLU A 105 6.26 4.69 15.45
C GLU A 105 6.87 5.82 14.62
N ASN A 106 6.04 6.70 14.05
CA ASN A 106 6.45 7.77 13.13
C ASN A 106 6.23 9.19 13.70
N SER A 107 5.52 9.30 14.81
CA SER A 107 5.30 10.52 15.55
C SER A 107 6.20 10.50 16.77
N LEU A 108 6.98 11.55 16.93
CA LEU A 108 7.93 11.64 18.02
C LEU A 108 7.18 12.10 19.26
N VAL A 109 6.86 11.18 20.17
CA VAL A 109 6.46 11.55 21.54
C VAL A 109 7.72 11.96 22.28
N ILE A 110 8.10 13.24 22.15
CA ILE A 110 9.30 13.79 22.78
C ILE A 110 8.89 14.44 24.09
N ASN A 111 9.67 14.21 25.15
CA ASN A 111 9.55 14.97 26.38
C ASN A 111 9.76 16.47 26.10
N TYR A 112 8.70 17.27 26.28
CA TYR A 112 8.67 18.72 26.01
C TYR A 112 9.85 19.50 26.61
N ARG A 113 10.41 19.03 27.74
CA ARG A 113 11.57 19.67 28.39
C ARG A 113 12.80 19.77 27.49
N VAL A 114 12.94 18.88 26.52
CA VAL A 114 14.11 18.82 25.63
C VAL A 114 13.95 19.70 24.38
N LEU A 115 12.71 19.98 23.96
CA LEU A 115 12.41 20.80 22.77
C LEU A 115 12.29 22.29 23.04
N LYS A 116 12.02 22.68 24.30
CA LYS A 116 11.85 24.09 24.69
C LYS A 116 13.04 24.98 24.30
N ALA A 117 14.22 24.41 24.07
CA ALA A 117 15.41 25.13 23.62
C ALA A 117 15.40 25.52 22.12
N ASN A 118 14.53 24.93 21.29
CA ASN A 118 14.57 25.08 19.83
C ASN A 118 13.37 25.82 19.22
N PHE A 119 12.27 26.04 19.96
CA PHE A 119 11.10 26.75 19.44
C PHE A 119 11.22 28.25 19.71
N ASN A 120 11.25 29.05 18.65
CA ASN A 120 11.19 30.51 18.73
C ASN A 120 9.76 30.94 19.10
N ASP A 121 9.60 31.73 20.16
CA ASP A 121 8.29 32.23 20.62
C ASP A 121 7.52 32.99 19.52
N THR A 122 8.23 33.73 18.65
CA THR A 122 7.61 34.44 17.52
C THR A 122 7.02 33.48 16.47
N ASN A 123 7.70 32.36 16.19
CA ASN A 123 7.18 31.34 15.27
C ASN A 123 5.94 30.68 15.85
N ARG A 124 5.95 30.41 17.16
CA ARG A 124 4.83 29.82 17.86
C ARG A 124 3.58 30.70 17.78
N GLU A 125 3.71 31.99 18.08
CA GLU A 125 2.58 32.93 17.98
C GLU A 125 2.02 33.00 16.55
N THR A 126 2.91 33.06 15.54
CA THR A 126 2.51 33.08 14.13
C THR A 126 1.75 31.82 13.73
N ALA A 127 2.24 30.64 14.13
CA ALA A 127 1.59 29.36 13.84
C ALA A 127 0.20 29.27 14.49
N LEU A 128 0.05 29.74 15.73
CA LEU A 128 -1.23 29.73 16.43
C LEU A 128 -2.24 30.71 15.81
N LEU A 129 -1.80 31.90 15.42
CA LEU A 129 -2.64 32.86 14.68
C LEU A 129 -3.08 32.30 13.32
N PHE A 130 -2.20 31.59 12.62
CA PHE A 130 -2.55 30.92 11.38
C PHE A 130 -3.60 29.83 11.61
N ALA A 131 -3.42 28.99 12.64
CA ALA A 131 -4.32 27.90 12.98
C ALA A 131 -5.74 28.34 13.38
N GLN A 132 -5.92 29.60 13.84
CA GLN A 132 -7.25 30.15 14.13
C GLN A 132 -8.17 30.23 12.90
N LYS A 133 -7.61 30.17 11.69
CA LYS A 133 -8.37 30.18 10.42
C LYS A 133 -8.81 28.80 9.96
N VAL A 134 -8.45 27.74 10.68
CA VAL A 134 -8.88 26.37 10.35
C VAL A 134 -10.40 26.28 10.46
N THR A 135 -11.02 25.63 9.47
CA THR A 135 -12.46 25.43 9.38
C THR A 135 -12.77 23.93 9.38
N PRO A 136 -14.02 23.52 9.65
CA PRO A 136 -14.41 22.10 9.51
C PRO A 136 -14.13 21.53 8.12
N GLU A 137 -14.26 22.35 7.07
CA GLU A 137 -13.97 21.98 5.69
C GLU A 137 -12.48 21.64 5.49
N HIS A 138 -11.56 22.43 6.07
CA HIS A 138 -10.13 22.12 6.04
C HIS A 138 -9.82 20.77 6.71
N LEU A 139 -10.47 20.48 7.84
CA LEU A 139 -10.30 19.21 8.53
C LEU A 139 -10.84 18.05 7.69
N HIS A 140 -12.03 18.21 7.09
CA HIS A 140 -12.63 17.21 6.21
C HIS A 140 -11.71 16.83 5.05
N ARG A 141 -11.18 17.83 4.33
CA ARG A 141 -10.21 17.63 3.24
C ARG A 141 -8.97 16.88 3.71
N ALA A 142 -8.43 17.25 4.87
CA ALA A 142 -7.26 16.60 5.44
C ALA A 142 -7.52 15.11 5.74
N TYR A 143 -8.68 14.77 6.31
CA TYR A 143 -9.04 13.40 6.62
C TYR A 143 -9.22 12.54 5.38
N ILE A 144 -9.87 13.06 4.33
CA ILE A 144 -9.99 12.36 3.04
C ILE A 144 -8.60 12.05 2.47
N LEU A 145 -7.68 13.02 2.47
CA LEU A 145 -6.32 12.79 1.96
C LEU A 145 -5.54 11.75 2.77
N LEU A 146 -5.77 11.70 4.09
CA LEU A 146 -5.21 10.63 4.93
C LEU A 146 -5.75 9.25 4.52
N TYR A 147 -7.06 9.12 4.28
CA TYR A 147 -7.65 7.88 3.77
C TYR A 147 -7.06 7.48 2.43
N CYS A 148 -7.05 8.38 1.45
CA CYS A 148 -6.51 8.09 0.13
C CYS A 148 -5.03 7.66 0.21
N ALA A 149 -4.24 8.30 1.07
CA ALA A 149 -2.84 7.93 1.26
C ALA A 149 -2.67 6.56 1.92
N LYS A 150 -3.53 6.18 2.88
CA LYS A 150 -3.46 4.85 3.50
C LYS A 150 -3.94 3.74 2.57
N LEU A 151 -4.95 4.03 1.77
CA LEU A 151 -5.43 3.14 0.72
C LEU A 151 -4.36 2.92 -0.35
N ASN A 152 -3.70 4.00 -0.79
CA ASN A 152 -2.57 3.89 -1.70
C ASN A 152 -1.41 3.09 -1.09
N PHE A 153 -1.11 3.29 0.21
CA PHE A 153 -0.12 2.47 0.91
C PHE A 153 -0.52 0.99 0.89
N PHE A 154 -1.78 0.69 1.16
CA PHE A 154 -2.31 -0.67 1.19
C PHE A 154 -2.13 -1.37 -0.17
N HIS A 155 -2.31 -0.67 -1.29
CA HIS A 155 -2.12 -1.27 -2.63
C HIS A 155 -0.69 -1.23 -3.16
N THR A 156 0.14 -0.25 -2.73
CA THR A 156 1.44 0.04 -3.39
C THR A 156 2.66 0.05 -2.47
N ASP A 157 2.50 -0.15 -1.16
CA ASP A 157 3.53 0.06 -0.11
C ASP A 157 3.99 1.53 0.06
N HIS A 158 3.40 2.47 -0.68
CA HIS A 158 3.75 3.89 -0.61
C HIS A 158 2.50 4.70 -0.29
N HIS A 159 2.60 5.60 0.70
CA HIS A 159 1.49 6.52 0.98
C HIS A 159 1.34 7.51 -0.19
N ILE A 160 2.47 8.12 -0.58
CA ILE A 160 2.62 8.95 -1.77
C ILE A 160 4.00 8.63 -2.39
N GLY A 161 4.01 8.28 -3.67
CA GLY A 161 5.21 7.87 -4.44
C GLY A 161 6.13 9.03 -4.82
N THR A 162 6.91 8.91 -5.90
CA THR A 162 7.72 10.06 -6.39
C THR A 162 6.85 11.15 -7.03
N LYS A 163 5.60 10.85 -7.35
CA LYS A 163 4.55 11.75 -7.81
C LYS A 163 3.25 11.48 -7.03
N LEU A 164 2.23 12.31 -7.23
CA LEU A 164 0.87 12.02 -6.77
C LEU A 164 0.30 10.90 -7.65
N GLU A 165 0.39 9.69 -7.13
CA GLU A 165 -0.08 8.44 -7.74
C GLU A 165 -1.32 7.94 -6.97
N GLY A 166 -2.19 7.21 -7.67
CA GLY A 166 -3.49 6.78 -7.15
C GLY A 166 -4.62 7.68 -7.63
N ALA A 167 -5.69 7.07 -8.14
CA ALA A 167 -6.80 7.80 -8.77
C ALA A 167 -7.47 8.77 -7.77
N HIS A 168 -7.80 8.28 -6.57
CA HIS A 168 -8.48 9.08 -5.55
C HIS A 168 -7.61 10.19 -4.96
N VAL A 169 -6.31 9.93 -4.69
CA VAL A 169 -5.41 10.98 -4.20
C VAL A 169 -5.37 12.14 -5.21
N ARG A 170 -5.25 11.84 -6.51
CA ARG A 170 -5.25 12.88 -7.55
C ARG A 170 -6.60 13.59 -7.62
N GLN A 171 -7.69 12.84 -7.69
CA GLN A 171 -9.04 13.39 -7.76
C GLN A 171 -9.31 14.40 -6.63
N TYR A 172 -9.06 14.02 -5.38
CA TYR A 172 -9.34 14.91 -4.26
C TYR A 172 -8.33 16.06 -4.13
N VAL A 173 -7.06 15.88 -4.51
CA VAL A 173 -6.13 17.01 -4.54
C VAL A 173 -6.57 18.05 -5.57
N GLU A 174 -7.00 17.61 -6.75
CA GLU A 174 -7.54 18.47 -7.80
C GLU A 174 -8.83 19.17 -7.35
N GLU A 175 -9.75 18.44 -6.74
CA GLU A 175 -11.01 18.99 -6.23
C GLU A 175 -10.78 20.02 -5.11
N PHE A 176 -9.86 19.75 -4.19
CA PHE A 176 -9.66 20.59 -3.01
C PHE A 176 -8.74 21.79 -3.25
N TYR A 177 -7.75 21.65 -4.13
CA TYR A 177 -6.67 22.62 -4.30
C TYR A 177 -6.38 23.01 -5.76
N GLY A 178 -7.15 22.47 -6.73
CA GLY A 178 -7.04 22.77 -8.15
C GLY A 178 -6.08 21.86 -8.91
N GLU A 179 -6.27 21.78 -10.24
CA GLU A 179 -5.48 20.93 -11.15
C GLU A 179 -3.97 21.23 -11.07
N GLU A 180 -3.59 22.50 -10.92
CA GLU A 180 -2.19 22.92 -10.82
C GLU A 180 -1.47 22.25 -9.63
N ALA A 181 -2.18 22.00 -8.52
CA ALA A 181 -1.61 21.39 -7.32
C ALA A 181 -1.09 19.96 -7.57
N LEU A 182 -1.59 19.27 -8.60
CA LEU A 182 -1.20 17.90 -8.94
C LEU A 182 0.27 17.77 -9.35
N GLU A 183 0.84 18.81 -9.95
CA GLU A 183 2.17 18.79 -10.55
C GLU A 183 3.18 19.64 -9.74
N LEU A 184 2.73 20.35 -8.71
CA LEU A 184 3.59 21.20 -7.89
C LEU A 184 4.41 20.41 -6.87
N HIS A 185 5.73 20.58 -6.93
CA HIS A 185 6.66 19.88 -6.04
C HIS A 185 6.41 20.20 -4.56
N MET A 186 6.09 21.45 -4.23
CA MET A 186 5.82 21.87 -2.84
C MET A 186 4.61 21.14 -2.24
N VAL A 187 3.53 20.97 -3.03
CA VAL A 187 2.32 20.25 -2.64
C VAL A 187 2.65 18.79 -2.38
N LEU A 188 3.39 18.15 -3.30
CA LEU A 188 3.85 16.78 -3.15
C LEU A 188 4.66 16.58 -1.86
N VAL A 189 5.60 17.48 -1.56
CA VAL A 189 6.45 17.38 -0.36
C VAL A 189 5.62 17.61 0.92
N ALA A 190 4.70 18.57 0.91
CA ALA A 190 3.81 18.85 2.04
C ALA A 190 2.93 17.63 2.38
N LEU A 191 2.28 17.06 1.36
CA LEU A 191 1.44 15.87 1.54
C LEU A 191 2.27 14.66 1.98
N LYS A 192 3.47 14.44 1.41
CA LYS A 192 4.38 13.36 1.84
C LYS A 192 4.74 13.44 3.32
N SER A 193 4.98 14.64 3.85
CA SER A 193 5.24 14.83 5.27
C SER A 193 3.98 14.50 6.08
N PHE A 194 2.85 15.11 5.72
CA PHE A 194 1.58 15.01 6.41
C PHE A 194 1.06 13.58 6.56
N VAL A 195 1.05 12.79 5.48
CA VAL A 195 0.40 11.47 5.46
C VAL A 195 1.03 10.44 6.39
N HIS A 196 2.25 10.66 6.87
CA HIS A 196 2.92 9.76 7.81
C HIS A 196 2.57 10.01 9.28
N TRP A 197 1.91 11.12 9.60
CA TRP A 197 1.61 11.50 10.98
C TRP A 197 0.46 10.70 11.58
N ALA A 198 -0.54 10.36 10.76
CA ALA A 198 -1.69 9.59 11.21
C ALA A 198 -1.41 8.08 11.25
N ASN A 199 -2.00 7.41 12.25
CA ASN A 199 -1.87 5.97 12.47
C ASN A 199 -2.38 5.16 11.27
N ILE A 200 -1.55 4.28 10.72
CA ILE A 200 -1.94 3.48 9.55
C ILE A 200 -3.06 2.48 9.89
N LYS A 201 -2.96 1.82 11.05
CA LYS A 201 -3.88 0.74 11.43
C LYS A 201 -5.27 1.29 11.74
N GLY A 202 -5.34 2.42 12.44
CA GLY A 202 -6.60 3.10 12.72
C GLY A 202 -7.35 3.54 11.46
N LEU A 203 -6.63 4.10 10.48
CA LEU A 203 -7.24 4.51 9.21
C LEU A 203 -7.63 3.34 8.32
N LEU A 204 -6.85 2.24 8.28
CA LEU A 204 -7.27 1.02 7.59
C LEU A 204 -8.47 0.35 8.26
N TYR A 205 -8.57 0.40 9.60
CA TYR A 205 -9.77 -0.03 10.32
C TYR A 205 -11.01 0.79 9.94
N LYS A 206 -10.86 2.12 9.82
CA LYS A 206 -11.93 3.00 9.35
C LYS A 206 -12.31 2.79 7.89
N LEU A 207 -11.37 2.31 7.07
CA LEU A 207 -11.63 1.84 5.70
C LEU A 207 -12.25 0.42 5.68
N GLU A 208 -12.65 -0.13 6.83
CA GLU A 208 -13.28 -1.45 6.95
C GLU A 208 -12.40 -2.61 6.44
N VAL A 209 -11.08 -2.42 6.45
CA VAL A 209 -10.16 -3.52 6.15
C VAL A 209 -10.21 -4.54 7.31
N PRO A 210 -10.51 -5.81 7.05
CA PRO A 210 -10.75 -6.79 8.12
C PRO A 210 -9.46 -7.15 8.85
N ASN A 211 -9.61 -7.69 10.07
CA ASN A 211 -8.55 -8.34 10.87
C ASN A 211 -7.30 -7.50 11.18
N ILE A 212 -7.39 -6.16 11.12
CA ILE A 212 -6.30 -5.27 11.53
C ILE A 212 -5.96 -5.51 13.03
N ASP A 213 -4.67 -5.60 13.35
CA ASP A 213 -4.18 -5.71 14.72
C ASP A 213 -4.23 -4.36 15.47
N LEU A 214 -5.43 -4.04 15.98
CA LEU A 214 -5.67 -2.95 16.92
C LEU A 214 -6.03 -3.50 18.30
N ASP A 215 -5.63 -2.76 19.34
CA ASP A 215 -6.12 -2.95 20.69
C ASP A 215 -7.40 -2.14 20.94
N ASN A 216 -8.06 -2.39 22.07
CA ASN A 216 -9.34 -1.74 22.39
C ASN A 216 -9.20 -0.21 22.57
N ASP A 217 -8.04 0.27 23.03
CA ASP A 217 -7.79 1.70 23.20
C ASP A 217 -7.71 2.40 21.84
N ALA A 218 -6.99 1.83 20.88
CA ALA A 218 -6.93 2.35 19.52
C ALA A 218 -8.31 2.28 18.82
N ILE A 219 -9.07 1.20 19.01
CA ILE A 219 -10.44 1.09 18.48
C ILE A 219 -11.32 2.21 19.06
N GLN A 220 -11.24 2.46 20.37
CA GLN A 220 -12.01 3.52 21.00
C GLN A 220 -11.61 4.90 20.49
N LYS A 221 -10.31 5.18 20.37
CA LYS A 221 -9.82 6.44 19.78
C LYS A 221 -10.31 6.63 18.35
N PHE A 222 -10.21 5.60 17.51
CA PHE A 222 -10.62 5.71 16.10
C PHE A 222 -12.14 5.65 15.91
N SER A 223 -12.93 5.23 16.90
CA SER A 223 -14.40 5.28 16.82
C SER A 223 -14.94 6.70 16.60
N THR A 224 -14.21 7.74 17.02
CA THR A 224 -14.57 9.15 16.82
C THR A 224 -13.91 9.78 15.59
N PHE A 225 -13.02 9.06 14.90
CA PHE A 225 -12.42 9.54 13.65
C PHE A 225 -13.51 9.58 12.55
N PRO A 226 -13.63 10.66 11.76
CA PRO A 226 -14.67 10.80 10.75
C PRO A 226 -14.70 9.67 9.73
N ASP A 227 -15.88 9.18 9.35
CA ASP A 227 -16.01 8.09 8.39
C ASP A 227 -15.50 8.47 6.99
N PRO A 228 -14.86 7.53 6.26
CA PRO A 228 -14.47 7.76 4.88
C PRO A 228 -15.69 7.85 3.96
N PRO A 229 -15.57 8.53 2.80
CA PRO A 229 -16.54 8.42 1.71
C PRO A 229 -16.73 6.97 1.24
N GLU A 230 -17.94 6.64 0.76
CA GLU A 230 -18.31 5.27 0.33
C GLU A 230 -17.43 4.75 -0.80
N GLU A 231 -17.03 5.64 -1.73
CA GLU A 231 -16.13 5.30 -2.82
C GLU A 231 -14.75 4.84 -2.36
N LEU A 232 -14.27 5.31 -1.20
CA LEU A 232 -13.00 4.86 -0.63
C LEU A 232 -13.12 3.51 0.08
N LEU A 233 -14.30 3.21 0.65
CA LEU A 233 -14.61 1.91 1.23
C LEU A 233 -14.65 0.84 0.14
N SER A 234 -15.37 1.09 -0.95
CA SER A 234 -15.42 0.15 -2.08
C SER A 234 -14.04 -0.08 -2.69
N HIS A 235 -13.22 0.97 -2.78
CA HIS A 235 -11.90 0.89 -3.43
C HIS A 235 -10.89 0.04 -2.65
N VAL A 236 -11.15 -0.34 -1.39
CA VAL A 236 -10.31 -1.30 -0.65
C VAL A 236 -10.13 -2.60 -1.44
N TYR A 237 -11.21 -3.10 -2.04
CA TYR A 237 -11.27 -4.41 -2.69
C TYR A 237 -10.98 -4.36 -4.20
N ASP A 238 -10.90 -3.17 -4.80
CA ASP A 238 -10.55 -2.99 -6.22
C ASP A 238 -9.15 -3.54 -6.57
N ARG A 239 -8.26 -3.60 -5.58
CA ARG A 239 -6.88 -4.04 -5.76
C ARG A 239 -6.40 -4.86 -4.59
N TYR A 240 -5.61 -5.85 -4.95
CA TYR A 240 -4.92 -6.68 -3.99
C TYR A 240 -3.89 -5.87 -3.16
N PRO A 241 -3.61 -6.29 -1.92
CA PRO A 241 -2.64 -5.63 -1.07
C PRO A 241 -1.23 -5.70 -1.68
N SER A 242 -0.42 -4.70 -1.38
CA SER A 242 0.95 -4.60 -1.89
C SER A 242 1.76 -5.87 -1.62
N GLY A 243 2.52 -6.30 -2.64
CA GLY A 243 3.31 -7.53 -2.61
C GLY A 243 2.62 -8.76 -3.19
N THR A 244 1.32 -8.71 -3.46
CA THR A 244 0.54 -9.87 -3.95
C THR A 244 0.03 -9.74 -5.38
N SER A 245 0.29 -8.59 -6.04
CA SER A 245 -0.27 -8.26 -7.36
C SER A 245 0.01 -9.30 -8.46
N LYS A 246 1.05 -10.13 -8.30
CA LYS A 246 1.39 -11.19 -9.27
C LYS A 246 0.34 -12.31 -9.28
N TYR A 247 -0.29 -12.60 -8.15
CA TYR A 247 -1.30 -13.65 -8.03
C TYR A 247 -2.62 -13.18 -8.65
N SER A 248 -3.07 -11.96 -8.32
CA SER A 248 -4.20 -11.31 -8.99
C SER A 248 -4.00 -11.23 -10.50
N LEU A 249 -2.80 -10.88 -10.97
CA LEU A 249 -2.49 -10.88 -12.41
C LEU A 249 -2.68 -12.26 -13.05
N MET A 250 -2.18 -13.32 -12.41
CA MET A 250 -2.35 -14.69 -12.91
C MET A 250 -3.83 -15.11 -12.91
N ARG A 251 -4.58 -14.86 -11.83
CA ARG A 251 -6.02 -15.18 -11.76
C ARG A 251 -6.78 -14.47 -12.87
N LYS A 252 -6.60 -13.15 -12.98
CA LYS A 252 -7.22 -12.32 -14.02
C LYS A 252 -6.86 -12.77 -15.44
N ALA A 253 -5.60 -13.12 -15.69
CA ALA A 253 -5.18 -13.61 -16.99
C ALA A 253 -5.86 -14.94 -17.34
N MET A 254 -5.94 -15.87 -16.38
CA MET A 254 -6.63 -17.14 -16.58
C MET A 254 -8.13 -16.95 -16.79
N ASP A 255 -8.77 -16.03 -16.05
CA ASP A 255 -10.18 -15.68 -16.27
C ASP A 255 -10.41 -15.15 -17.69
N ILE A 256 -9.61 -14.20 -18.15
CA ILE A 256 -9.70 -13.67 -19.53
C ILE A 256 -9.50 -14.78 -20.57
N LEU A 257 -8.51 -15.65 -20.37
CA LEU A 257 -8.27 -16.77 -21.29
C LEU A 257 -9.41 -17.80 -21.29
N ALA A 258 -10.17 -17.92 -20.20
CA ALA A 258 -11.35 -18.78 -20.14
C ALA A 258 -12.57 -18.14 -20.81
N ASP A 259 -12.66 -16.81 -20.79
CA ASP A 259 -13.74 -16.06 -21.45
C ASP A 259 -13.49 -15.84 -22.95
N PHE A 260 -12.30 -16.19 -23.45
CA PHE A 260 -11.99 -16.19 -24.87
C PHE A 260 -12.87 -17.20 -25.64
N ASP A 261 -13.37 -16.79 -26.81
CA ASP A 261 -14.28 -17.60 -27.65
C ASP A 261 -13.73 -18.99 -27.98
N TYR A 262 -12.41 -19.10 -28.18
CA TYR A 262 -11.74 -20.36 -28.49
C TYR A 262 -11.06 -21.02 -27.28
N SER A 263 -11.39 -20.60 -26.06
CA SER A 263 -10.80 -21.10 -24.80
C SER A 263 -10.87 -22.64 -24.65
N LYS A 264 -11.92 -23.28 -25.16
CA LYS A 264 -12.09 -24.74 -25.18
C LYS A 264 -11.10 -25.46 -26.11
N LEU A 265 -10.53 -24.75 -27.08
CA LEU A 265 -9.51 -25.27 -27.98
C LEU A 265 -8.10 -25.06 -27.42
N VAL A 266 -7.90 -24.14 -26.47
CA VAL A 266 -6.58 -23.86 -25.91
C VAL A 266 -6.19 -24.99 -24.94
N PRO A 267 -5.17 -25.82 -25.27
CA PRO A 267 -4.78 -26.96 -24.45
C PRO A 267 -4.23 -26.48 -23.11
N TYR A 268 -4.62 -27.16 -22.02
CA TYR A 268 -4.11 -26.89 -20.69
C TYR A 268 -3.07 -27.94 -20.26
N PRO A 269 -1.83 -27.55 -19.91
CA PRO A 269 -0.76 -28.49 -19.61
C PRO A 269 -1.05 -29.41 -18.42
N GLN A 270 -0.44 -30.59 -18.40
CA GLN A 270 -0.48 -31.51 -17.25
C GLN A 270 0.68 -31.23 -16.28
N GLY A 271 0.50 -31.60 -15.01
CA GLY A 271 1.53 -31.49 -13.97
C GLY A 271 1.05 -30.72 -12.74
N GLU A 272 1.69 -30.96 -11.60
CA GLU A 272 1.35 -30.31 -10.32
C GLU A 272 1.60 -28.79 -10.37
N GLU A 273 2.59 -28.33 -11.14
CA GLU A 273 2.84 -26.91 -11.37
C GLU A 273 1.69 -26.16 -12.06
N PHE A 274 0.78 -26.88 -12.73
CA PHE A 274 -0.39 -26.35 -13.42
C PHE A 274 -1.69 -26.68 -12.68
N ASP A 275 -1.64 -27.19 -11.45
CA ASP A 275 -2.86 -27.22 -10.63
C ASP A 275 -3.27 -25.77 -10.32
N MET A 276 -4.48 -25.34 -10.70
CA MET A 276 -4.92 -23.97 -10.42
C MET A 276 -5.46 -23.79 -9.01
N LYS A 277 -5.72 -24.88 -8.28
CA LYS A 277 -6.30 -24.81 -6.95
C LYS A 277 -5.45 -23.94 -6.01
N TRP A 278 -4.12 -24.05 -6.07
CA TRP A 278 -3.25 -23.23 -5.20
C TRP A 278 -3.39 -21.73 -5.47
N LEU A 279 -3.61 -21.32 -6.73
CA LEU A 279 -3.72 -19.92 -7.10
C LEU A 279 -5.05 -19.36 -6.60
N PHE A 280 -6.15 -20.07 -6.87
CA PHE A 280 -7.47 -19.64 -6.46
C PHE A 280 -7.64 -19.69 -4.93
N ASP A 281 -7.17 -20.75 -4.27
CA ASP A 281 -7.09 -20.80 -2.80
C ASP A 281 -6.34 -19.56 -2.26
N LEU A 282 -5.18 -19.22 -2.85
CA LEU A 282 -4.39 -18.10 -2.38
C LEU A 282 -5.09 -16.76 -2.62
N CYS A 283 -5.71 -16.58 -3.79
CA CYS A 283 -6.47 -15.39 -4.12
C CYS A 283 -7.67 -15.19 -3.18
N HIS A 284 -8.48 -16.22 -2.96
CA HIS A 284 -9.59 -16.21 -2.02
C HIS A 284 -9.12 -15.89 -0.57
N ASN A 285 -8.00 -16.49 -0.14
CA ASN A 285 -7.42 -16.20 1.19
C ASN A 285 -6.92 -14.74 1.29
N ILE A 286 -6.38 -14.17 0.22
CA ILE A 286 -5.94 -12.77 0.17
C ILE A 286 -7.17 -11.85 0.25
N GLU A 287 -8.23 -12.13 -0.50
CA GLU A 287 -9.46 -11.33 -0.52
C GLU A 287 -10.16 -11.36 0.85
N SER A 288 -10.15 -12.52 1.53
CA SER A 288 -10.76 -12.70 2.85
C SER A 288 -9.98 -12.04 4.01
N ASP A 289 -8.65 -11.97 3.93
CA ASP A 289 -7.80 -11.37 4.95
C ASP A 289 -6.58 -10.65 4.34
N PRO A 290 -6.78 -9.52 3.63
CA PRO A 290 -5.74 -8.93 2.80
C PRO A 290 -4.60 -8.34 3.61
N VAL A 291 -4.87 -7.88 4.84
CA VAL A 291 -3.84 -7.29 5.72
C VAL A 291 -2.78 -8.30 6.11
N ARG A 292 -3.16 -9.58 6.18
CA ARG A 292 -2.25 -10.69 6.44
C ARG A 292 -1.18 -10.84 5.36
N TYR A 293 -1.55 -10.55 4.11
CA TYR A 293 -0.70 -10.70 2.93
C TYR A 293 -0.06 -9.38 2.47
N HIS A 294 -0.25 -8.29 3.18
CA HIS A 294 0.41 -7.03 2.85
C HIS A 294 1.94 -7.11 3.07
N LEU A 295 2.73 -6.53 2.17
CA LEU A 295 4.20 -6.54 2.21
C LEU A 295 4.79 -6.05 3.54
N ARG A 296 4.10 -5.12 4.21
CA ARG A 296 4.49 -4.57 5.52
C ARG A 296 3.79 -5.19 6.70
N SER A 297 3.01 -6.25 6.53
CA SER A 297 2.19 -6.81 7.60
C SER A 297 3.02 -7.15 8.84
N VAL A 298 4.18 -7.79 8.66
CA VAL A 298 5.14 -8.07 9.76
C VAL A 298 5.75 -6.78 10.31
N ALA A 299 6.31 -5.93 9.44
CA ALA A 299 7.11 -4.77 9.86
C ALA A 299 6.27 -3.66 10.53
N LYS A 300 5.00 -3.54 10.15
CA LYS A 300 4.03 -2.56 10.68
C LYS A 300 3.01 -3.19 11.62
N ARG A 301 3.14 -4.50 11.90
CA ARG A 301 2.21 -5.26 12.73
C ARG A 301 0.75 -4.98 12.34
N LEU A 302 0.46 -5.13 11.04
CA LEU A 302 -0.87 -4.86 10.50
C LEU A 302 -1.85 -5.98 10.84
N SER A 303 -1.37 -7.22 10.91
CA SER A 303 -2.13 -8.41 11.31
C SER A 303 -1.44 -9.11 12.48
N LYS A 304 -2.21 -9.86 13.27
CA LYS A 304 -1.71 -10.70 14.37
C LYS A 304 -0.95 -11.92 13.88
N ASP A 305 -1.29 -12.42 12.69
CA ASP A 305 -0.67 -13.61 12.08
C ASP A 305 -0.23 -13.33 10.64
N PRO A 306 0.74 -12.43 10.42
CA PRO A 306 1.14 -12.01 9.09
C PRO A 306 1.79 -13.14 8.29
N VAL A 307 1.45 -13.26 7.00
CA VAL A 307 2.10 -14.22 6.09
C VAL A 307 3.47 -13.69 5.68
N ASN A 308 4.48 -14.57 5.75
CA ASN A 308 5.78 -14.28 5.17
C ASN A 308 5.72 -14.41 3.64
N LEU A 309 5.67 -13.26 2.94
CA LEU A 309 5.59 -13.24 1.48
C LEU A 309 6.80 -13.86 0.78
N GLN A 310 7.98 -13.89 1.41
CA GLN A 310 9.15 -14.55 0.84
C GLN A 310 8.98 -16.06 0.84
N ASP A 311 8.48 -16.63 1.95
CA ASP A 311 8.24 -18.06 2.07
C ASP A 311 7.12 -18.49 1.13
N LEU A 312 6.04 -17.71 1.06
CA LEU A 312 4.94 -17.90 0.10
C LEU A 312 5.45 -17.87 -1.36
N ALA A 313 6.29 -16.89 -1.68
CA ALA A 313 6.87 -16.79 -3.02
C ALA A 313 7.76 -17.97 -3.37
N ASN A 314 8.53 -18.49 -2.40
CA ASN A 314 9.36 -19.68 -2.57
C ASN A 314 8.51 -20.95 -2.75
N GLN A 315 7.45 -21.09 -1.95
CA GLN A 315 6.53 -22.22 -2.00
C GLN A 315 5.88 -22.39 -3.39
N HIS A 316 5.44 -21.29 -3.99
CA HIS A 316 4.76 -21.30 -5.29
C HIS A 316 5.65 -20.86 -6.46
N ALA A 317 6.98 -20.77 -6.27
CA ALA A 317 7.90 -20.23 -7.27
C ALA A 317 7.83 -20.98 -8.61
N LYS A 318 7.83 -22.32 -8.56
CA LYS A 318 7.77 -23.17 -9.76
C LYS A 318 6.42 -22.99 -10.47
N SER A 319 5.32 -23.17 -9.76
CA SER A 319 3.96 -23.10 -10.32
C SER A 319 3.67 -21.72 -10.91
N ALA A 320 4.01 -20.64 -10.19
CA ALA A 320 3.84 -19.28 -10.70
C ALA A 320 4.68 -19.02 -11.96
N LYS A 321 5.92 -19.51 -12.02
CA LYS A 321 6.76 -19.38 -13.22
C LYS A 321 6.14 -20.13 -14.40
N CYS A 322 5.74 -21.40 -14.21
CA CYS A 322 5.14 -22.21 -15.26
C CYS A 322 3.83 -21.58 -15.78
N LEU A 323 2.97 -21.10 -14.88
CA LEU A 323 1.70 -20.49 -15.25
C LEU A 323 1.89 -19.15 -15.99
N LEU A 324 2.82 -18.30 -15.54
CA LEU A 324 3.14 -17.05 -16.26
C LEU A 324 3.75 -17.31 -17.65
N SER A 325 4.60 -18.34 -17.78
CA SER A 325 5.11 -18.80 -19.07
C SER A 325 3.99 -19.29 -19.98
N TYR A 326 3.04 -20.06 -19.44
CA TYR A 326 1.87 -20.53 -20.16
C TYR A 326 0.99 -19.37 -20.65
N ILE A 327 0.63 -18.45 -19.76
CA ILE A 327 -0.14 -17.23 -20.08
C ILE A 327 0.56 -16.44 -21.21
N SER A 328 1.88 -16.24 -21.09
CA SER A 328 2.66 -15.54 -22.12
C SER A 328 2.58 -16.22 -23.48
N LEU A 329 2.75 -17.55 -23.54
CA LEU A 329 2.66 -18.30 -24.80
C LEU A 329 1.27 -18.19 -25.42
N VAL A 330 0.20 -18.38 -24.65
CA VAL A 330 -1.17 -18.32 -25.16
C VAL A 330 -1.50 -16.93 -25.70
N LEU A 331 -1.23 -15.87 -24.93
CA LEU A 331 -1.53 -14.49 -25.32
C LEU A 331 -0.70 -13.98 -26.51
N ASN A 332 0.46 -14.58 -26.80
CA ASN A 332 1.25 -14.21 -27.98
C ASN A 332 0.89 -15.02 -29.23
N VAL A 333 0.26 -16.19 -29.06
CA VAL A 333 -0.18 -17.03 -30.18
C VAL A 333 -1.58 -16.67 -30.65
N PHE A 334 -2.53 -16.50 -29.72
CA PHE A 334 -3.89 -16.12 -30.06
C PHE A 334 -4.05 -14.60 -30.01
N HIS A 335 -4.36 -14.02 -31.16
CA HIS A 335 -4.76 -12.63 -31.25
C HIS A 335 -6.24 -12.48 -30.85
N ASP A 336 -6.61 -11.32 -30.32
CA ASP A 336 -7.98 -10.99 -29.89
C ASP A 336 -8.54 -11.87 -28.75
N SER A 337 -7.65 -12.37 -27.89
CA SER A 337 -8.01 -13.00 -26.61
C SER A 337 -8.61 -12.01 -25.60
N GLY A 338 -8.45 -10.70 -25.83
CA GLY A 338 -8.81 -9.64 -24.90
C GLY A 338 -7.77 -9.43 -23.78
N GLY A 339 -6.71 -10.26 -23.72
CA GLY A 339 -5.66 -10.22 -22.70
C GLY A 339 -4.37 -9.54 -23.14
N GLU A 340 -4.28 -9.03 -24.37
CA GLU A 340 -3.04 -8.50 -24.97
C GLU A 340 -2.45 -7.35 -24.16
N PHE A 341 -3.30 -6.54 -23.52
CA PHE A 341 -2.87 -5.45 -22.64
C PHE A 341 -2.07 -5.93 -21.43
N LEU A 342 -2.26 -7.18 -20.99
CA LEU A 342 -1.53 -7.77 -19.86
C LEU A 342 -0.06 -7.99 -20.20
N LEU A 343 0.30 -8.17 -21.48
CA LEU A 343 1.68 -8.37 -21.94
C LEU A 343 2.58 -7.15 -21.67
N GLN A 344 2.01 -5.99 -21.37
CA GLN A 344 2.76 -4.81 -20.92
C GLN A 344 3.27 -4.95 -19.48
N ASN A 345 2.79 -5.93 -18.72
CA ASN A 345 3.20 -6.15 -17.34
C ASN A 345 4.53 -6.90 -17.27
N SER A 346 5.54 -6.29 -16.63
CA SER A 346 6.89 -6.86 -16.51
C SER A 346 6.98 -8.20 -15.77
N LYS A 347 5.90 -8.66 -15.13
CA LYS A 347 5.81 -9.98 -14.48
C LYS A 347 5.52 -11.11 -15.47
N ILE A 348 4.91 -10.81 -16.62
CA ILE A 348 4.70 -11.80 -17.68
C ILE A 348 6.00 -11.91 -18.46
N PRO A 349 6.59 -13.12 -18.60
CA PRO A 349 7.80 -13.32 -19.38
C PRO A 349 7.64 -12.82 -20.81
N ASN A 350 8.65 -12.12 -21.33
CA ASN A 350 8.69 -11.73 -22.73
C ASN A 350 8.65 -12.97 -23.62
N PHE A 351 7.91 -12.88 -24.73
CA PHE A 351 7.91 -13.90 -25.75
C PHE A 351 9.27 -13.94 -26.44
N SER A 352 9.93 -15.11 -26.41
CA SER A 352 11.29 -15.30 -26.90
C SER A 352 11.56 -16.75 -27.31
N ASP A 353 12.61 -16.97 -28.10
CA ASP A 353 13.07 -18.31 -28.48
C ASP A 353 13.39 -19.17 -27.24
N ASP A 354 13.88 -18.56 -26.16
CA ASP A 354 14.14 -19.26 -24.89
C ASP A 354 12.85 -19.73 -24.21
N LEU A 355 11.76 -18.94 -24.30
CA LEU A 355 10.46 -19.32 -23.75
C LEU A 355 9.82 -20.43 -24.61
N ILE A 356 9.88 -20.29 -25.93
CA ILE A 356 9.42 -21.32 -26.87
C ILE A 356 10.20 -22.61 -26.67
N GLY A 357 11.53 -22.53 -26.55
CA GLY A 357 12.40 -23.68 -26.33
C GLY A 357 12.18 -24.40 -24.98
N GLN A 358 11.59 -23.72 -23.98
CA GLN A 358 11.16 -24.36 -22.74
C GLN A 358 9.87 -25.19 -22.91
N TRP A 359 9.02 -24.85 -23.88
CA TRP A 359 7.71 -25.47 -24.10
C TRP A 359 7.41 -25.72 -25.60
N PRO A 360 8.29 -26.42 -26.34
CA PRO A 360 8.22 -26.49 -27.80
C PRO A 360 6.94 -27.20 -28.27
N ASP A 361 6.59 -28.33 -27.66
CA ASP A 361 5.41 -29.13 -28.05
C ASP A 361 4.11 -28.36 -27.81
N LEU A 362 4.03 -27.65 -26.68
CA LEU A 362 2.88 -26.81 -26.36
C LEU A 362 2.76 -25.68 -27.38
N TYR A 363 3.86 -24.94 -27.62
CA TYR A 363 3.87 -23.83 -28.56
C TYR A 363 3.47 -24.27 -29.97
N GLU A 364 4.04 -25.36 -30.48
CA GLU A 364 3.65 -25.91 -31.78
C GLU A 364 2.17 -26.28 -31.84
N ASN A 365 1.61 -26.81 -30.77
CA ASN A 365 0.20 -27.14 -30.71
C ASN A 365 -0.67 -25.88 -30.75
N LEU A 366 -0.34 -24.86 -29.95
CA LEU A 366 -1.05 -23.58 -29.95
C LEU A 366 -1.05 -22.95 -31.35
N VAL A 367 0.11 -22.92 -32.03
CA VAL A 367 0.21 -22.37 -33.40
C VAL A 367 -0.62 -23.17 -34.41
N LYS A 368 -0.62 -24.50 -34.31
CA LYS A 368 -1.46 -25.36 -35.17
C LYS A 368 -2.95 -25.06 -34.99
N ILE A 369 -3.38 -24.84 -33.75
CA ILE A 369 -4.76 -24.50 -33.42
C ILE A 369 -5.12 -23.11 -33.94
N SER A 370 -4.27 -22.10 -33.68
CA SER A 370 -4.47 -20.73 -34.17
C SER A 370 -4.61 -20.71 -35.70
N ASN A 371 -3.68 -21.33 -36.44
CA ASN A 371 -3.76 -21.39 -37.89
C ASN A 371 -5.06 -22.06 -38.38
N LYS A 372 -5.56 -23.06 -37.65
CA LYS A 372 -6.81 -23.74 -38.00
C LYS A 372 -8.02 -22.87 -37.73
N ILE A 373 -8.03 -22.10 -36.65
CA ILE A 373 -9.06 -21.09 -36.36
C ILE A 373 -9.09 -20.07 -37.49
N ASP A 374 -7.95 -19.46 -37.83
CA ASP A 374 -7.83 -18.47 -38.91
C ASP A 374 -8.36 -19.04 -40.23
N GLU A 375 -7.98 -20.28 -40.57
CA GLU A 375 -8.47 -20.97 -41.78
C GLU A 375 -10.01 -21.12 -41.82
N TYR A 376 -10.70 -21.23 -40.68
CA TYR A 376 -12.16 -21.34 -40.62
C TYR A 376 -12.84 -19.98 -40.52
N GLU A 377 -12.25 -19.01 -39.82
CA GLU A 377 -12.73 -17.63 -39.79
C GLU A 377 -12.68 -16.98 -41.18
N GLU A 378 -11.65 -17.26 -41.97
CA GLU A 378 -11.56 -16.87 -43.38
C GLU A 378 -12.71 -17.45 -44.23
N LYS A 379 -13.29 -18.57 -43.80
CA LYS A 379 -14.49 -19.19 -44.42
C LYS A 379 -15.79 -18.68 -43.80
N SER A 380 -15.73 -17.69 -42.91
CA SER A 380 -16.86 -17.10 -42.18
C SER A 380 -17.64 -18.11 -41.34
N TRP A 381 -16.94 -19.09 -40.75
CA TRP A 381 -17.53 -19.94 -39.71
C TRP A 381 -17.67 -19.15 -38.42
N ASP A 382 -18.71 -19.43 -37.65
CA ASP A 382 -18.85 -18.86 -36.32
C ASP A 382 -17.96 -19.62 -35.29
N SER A 383 -17.73 -18.99 -34.15
CA SER A 383 -16.83 -19.51 -33.12
C SER A 383 -17.34 -20.84 -32.53
N ASP A 384 -18.64 -20.99 -32.32
CA ASP A 384 -19.26 -22.21 -31.79
C ASP A 384 -19.08 -23.42 -32.74
N ASP A 385 -19.23 -23.21 -34.05
CA ASP A 385 -19.01 -24.21 -35.09
C ASP A 385 -17.52 -24.60 -35.17
N ILE A 386 -16.62 -23.63 -35.11
CA ILE A 386 -15.17 -23.86 -35.10
C ILE A 386 -14.76 -24.68 -33.87
N VAL A 387 -15.22 -24.29 -32.68
CA VAL A 387 -14.97 -25.02 -31.43
C VAL A 387 -15.52 -26.44 -31.54
N SER A 388 -16.79 -26.60 -31.96
CA SER A 388 -17.42 -27.92 -32.11
C SER A 388 -16.69 -28.83 -33.11
N ARG A 389 -16.06 -28.25 -34.13
CA ARG A 389 -15.31 -28.97 -35.17
C ARG A 389 -13.91 -29.38 -34.73
N LEU A 390 -13.22 -28.51 -34.00
CA LEU A 390 -11.82 -28.67 -33.64
C LEU A 390 -11.62 -29.33 -32.27
N PHE A 391 -12.61 -29.25 -31.38
CA PHE A 391 -12.50 -29.80 -30.04
C PHE A 391 -12.42 -31.33 -30.08
N ASP A 392 -11.37 -31.88 -29.47
CA ASP A 392 -11.09 -33.31 -29.43
C ASP A 392 -11.39 -33.96 -28.07
N GLY A 393 -11.96 -33.20 -27.13
CA GLY A 393 -12.22 -33.67 -25.76
C GLY A 393 -11.01 -33.57 -24.83
N SER A 394 -9.91 -32.95 -25.26
CA SER A 394 -8.72 -32.78 -24.43
C SER A 394 -8.92 -31.71 -23.33
N ARG A 395 -8.06 -31.81 -22.31
CA ARG A 395 -8.00 -30.86 -21.19
C ARG A 395 -7.66 -29.46 -21.73
N ASN A 396 -8.50 -28.48 -21.45
CA ASN A 396 -8.43 -27.13 -21.99
C ASN A 396 -8.56 -26.06 -20.90
N VAL A 397 -8.26 -24.80 -21.25
CA VAL A 397 -8.31 -23.67 -20.31
C VAL A 397 -9.70 -23.49 -19.73
N TYR A 398 -10.72 -23.53 -20.59
CA TYR A 398 -12.11 -23.28 -20.19
C TYR A 398 -12.57 -24.19 -19.06
N ASP A 399 -12.40 -25.51 -19.21
CA ASP A 399 -12.85 -26.49 -18.23
C ASP A 399 -12.11 -26.34 -16.90
N GLU A 400 -10.81 -26.08 -16.96
CA GLU A 400 -9.97 -25.96 -15.78
C GLU A 400 -10.31 -24.70 -14.98
N VAL A 401 -10.54 -23.56 -15.65
CA VAL A 401 -10.91 -22.31 -14.99
C VAL A 401 -12.36 -22.36 -14.50
N SER A 402 -13.29 -22.89 -15.30
CA SER A 402 -14.70 -23.04 -14.91
C SER A 402 -14.85 -23.90 -13.65
N LYS A 403 -14.08 -24.99 -13.54
CA LYS A 403 -14.03 -25.80 -12.32
C LYS A 403 -13.59 -25.00 -11.09
N MET A 404 -12.66 -24.06 -11.25
CA MET A 404 -12.25 -23.19 -10.15
C MET A 404 -13.32 -22.13 -9.85
N ARG A 405 -13.91 -21.50 -10.87
CA ARG A 405 -15.03 -20.56 -10.70
C ARG A 405 -16.19 -21.19 -9.94
N ASP A 406 -16.55 -22.42 -10.24
CA ASP A 406 -17.58 -23.17 -9.51
C ASP A 406 -17.19 -23.43 -8.04
N LEU A 407 -15.90 -23.68 -7.78
CA LEU A 407 -15.39 -23.94 -6.43
C LEU A 407 -15.34 -22.67 -5.56
N TYR A 408 -15.09 -21.51 -6.15
CA TYR A 408 -15.00 -20.21 -5.49
C TYR A 408 -16.07 -19.24 -6.02
N ALA A 409 -17.30 -19.74 -6.21
CA ALA A 409 -18.38 -18.96 -6.82
C ALA A 409 -18.68 -17.66 -6.06
N GLU A 410 -18.48 -17.66 -4.74
CA GLU A 410 -18.65 -16.50 -3.86
C GLU A 410 -17.68 -15.34 -4.16
N ASP A 411 -16.55 -15.59 -4.83
CA ASP A 411 -15.62 -14.52 -5.23
C ASP A 411 -16.09 -13.79 -6.52
N TYR A 412 -17.12 -14.29 -7.19
CA TYR A 412 -17.66 -13.77 -8.45
C TYR A 412 -19.06 -13.15 -8.32
N GLU A 413 -19.65 -13.17 -7.11
CA GLU A 413 -20.92 -12.51 -6.75
C GLU A 413 -20.67 -11.14 -6.09
#